data_AF-A0A2A4JUZ9-F1
#
_entry.id   AF-A0A2A4JUZ9-F1
#
_cell.length_a   1.000
_cell.length_b   1.000
_cell.length_c   1.000
_cell.angle_alpha   90.00
_cell.angle_beta   90.00
_cell.angle_gamma   90.00
#
_symmetry.space_group_name_H-M   'P 1'
#
loop_
_entity.id
_entity.type
_entity.pdbx_description
1 polymer ?
#
loop_
_entity_poly.entity_id
_entity_poly.type
_entity_poly.pdbx_seq_one_letter_code
_entity_poly.pdbx_strand_id
1 'polypeptide(L)'
;LSPGKHMFKPSIRKYPQLHDENYYKKMMDACRGDACLESFFVLPKTGDVGWRILYDIKEYDPLLDSSDMTEVEWIKIAEDIKRYYEQYDGFVILHGTDTLCYTASALSFMFENLGKAVVLTGSQIPIFEARSDGVDNFVSSLIIAGGFNIPEVTIFFYGKLFRGNRTCKISVNNLFAFDSPNAVPIVKVGLDMDLNKAAIFKPTVIEKFHVHAQMSKNVGLLRMFPSISTEAVKSACQPPILGLVIQTYGAGNIPANRLDILEVIESAVKRGLIIVNITQCSTGSVAALYKTGQAIAKAGVVSGYDMTPEAALTKLSYVLTKSELTYQQKIDMMGQNIRGELTNLSSMSFQDQSLKEALGLSLNIQSPKKLTEVAENVFSSLLLYGIKQGDEGIVRKLLDMGADVNAEDSEGKTPLHEAILYGKHDMVECLLTNGANVHFKTRNGECPLITAVIREDMRMISTLIKCGAHLTSADKYTIAEIMNSAVKTGSIAKLESLKLAGATFDVLDELRQTPLHKAVLCNRPEAAVFLLREGADKDFKDILGNSPADYAMKLNRRSFITFLTD
;
A
#
# COMPACT_ATOMS: atom_id res chain seq x y z
N LEU A 1 10.58 -21.73 -20.16
CA LEU A 1 10.63 -22.55 -18.92
C LEU A 1 9.19 -22.71 -18.46
N SER A 2 8.74 -23.92 -18.12
CA SER A 2 7.37 -24.12 -17.61
C SER A 2 7.29 -23.86 -16.10
N PRO A 3 6.19 -23.32 -15.56
CA PRO A 3 6.03 -23.13 -14.12
C PRO A 3 6.16 -24.44 -13.32
N GLY A 4 7.05 -24.48 -12.32
CA GLY A 4 7.26 -25.65 -11.47
C GLY A 4 6.32 -25.67 -10.27
N LYS A 5 5.37 -26.61 -10.25
CA LYS A 5 4.35 -26.74 -9.19
C LYS A 5 4.92 -27.36 -7.90
N HIS A 6 4.51 -26.84 -6.74
CA HIS A 6 4.83 -27.33 -5.39
C HIS A 6 6.33 -27.43 -5.04
N MET A 7 7.19 -26.79 -5.83
CA MET A 7 8.63 -26.81 -5.61
C MET A 7 9.10 -25.64 -4.74
N PHE A 8 8.36 -24.53 -4.71
CA PHE A 8 8.83 -23.29 -4.12
C PHE A 8 8.94 -23.39 -2.59
N LYS A 9 7.83 -23.65 -1.88
CA LYS A 9 7.81 -23.75 -0.41
C LYS A 9 8.83 -24.74 0.17
N PRO A 10 8.96 -25.99 -0.31
CA PRO A 10 9.92 -26.94 0.25
C PRO A 10 11.38 -26.55 -0.02
N SER A 11 11.61 -25.79 -1.10
CA SER A 11 12.95 -25.32 -1.44
C SER A 11 13.40 -24.19 -0.54
N ILE A 12 12.53 -23.23 -0.19
CA ILE A 12 12.87 -22.08 0.66
C ILE A 12 13.60 -22.47 1.95
N ARG A 13 13.12 -23.50 2.68
CA ARG A 13 13.76 -23.95 3.93
C ARG A 13 15.20 -24.46 3.76
N LYS A 14 15.58 -24.85 2.54
CA LYS A 14 16.93 -25.34 2.22
C LYS A 14 17.93 -24.22 1.97
N TYR A 15 17.48 -22.98 1.80
CA TYR A 15 18.33 -21.82 1.50
C TYR A 15 18.44 -20.89 2.71
N PRO A 16 19.60 -20.84 3.40
CA PRO A 16 19.77 -20.02 4.59
C PRO A 16 19.54 -18.52 4.37
N GLN A 17 19.77 -18.02 3.16
CA GLN A 17 19.48 -16.63 2.79
C GLN A 17 17.97 -16.30 2.76
N LEU A 18 17.11 -17.30 2.63
CA LEU A 18 15.65 -17.14 2.55
C LEU A 18 14.95 -17.60 3.84
N HIS A 19 15.57 -18.48 4.63
CA HIS A 19 15.01 -19.00 5.87
C HIS A 19 16.07 -19.19 6.97
N ASP A 20 15.91 -18.49 8.08
CA ASP A 20 16.70 -18.71 9.30
C ASP A 20 16.02 -19.73 10.23
N GLU A 21 16.43 -20.98 10.06
CA GLU A 21 15.94 -22.12 10.83
C GLU A 21 16.21 -22.01 12.34
N ASN A 22 17.32 -21.37 12.73
CA ASN A 22 17.70 -21.24 14.14
C ASN A 22 16.78 -20.28 14.88
N TYR A 23 16.48 -19.14 14.26
CA TYR A 23 15.51 -18.20 14.80
C TYR A 23 14.11 -18.80 14.81
N TYR A 24 13.70 -19.47 13.73
CA TYR A 24 12.40 -20.13 13.63
C TYR A 24 12.18 -21.12 14.78
N LYS A 25 13.14 -22.02 15.07
CA LYS A 25 13.04 -22.96 16.19
C LYS A 25 12.88 -22.27 17.54
N LYS A 26 13.70 -21.25 17.83
CA LYS A 26 13.60 -20.48 19.07
C LYS A 26 12.25 -19.78 19.22
N MET A 27 11.72 -19.24 18.13
CA MET A 27 10.40 -18.61 18.09
C MET A 27 9.30 -19.64 18.39
N MET A 28 9.34 -20.81 17.74
CA MET A 28 8.36 -21.87 17.96
C MET A 28 8.40 -22.42 19.39
N ASP A 29 9.60 -22.57 19.97
CA ASP A 29 9.79 -22.98 21.36
C ASP A 29 9.20 -21.94 22.33
N ALA A 30 9.48 -20.65 22.11
CA ALA A 30 8.96 -19.55 22.92
C ALA A 30 7.44 -19.42 22.85
N CYS A 31 6.87 -19.61 21.66
CA CYS A 31 5.43 -19.60 21.42
C CYS A 31 4.75 -20.94 21.73
N ARG A 32 5.48 -21.92 22.29
CA ARG A 32 5.00 -23.29 22.61
C ARG A 32 4.21 -23.96 21.47
N GLY A 33 4.64 -23.76 20.23
CA GLY A 33 3.97 -24.36 19.08
C GLY A 33 2.66 -23.68 18.68
N ASP A 34 2.55 -22.35 18.76
CA ASP A 34 1.40 -21.63 18.18
C ASP A 34 1.24 -22.01 16.70
N ALA A 35 0.17 -22.77 16.41
CA ALA A 35 -0.13 -23.28 15.08
C ALA A 35 -0.24 -22.15 14.03
N CYS A 36 -0.52 -20.91 14.45
CA CYS A 36 -0.59 -19.76 13.55
C CYS A 36 0.78 -19.39 12.97
N LEU A 37 1.89 -19.72 13.66
CA LEU A 37 3.25 -19.36 13.24
C LEU A 37 3.96 -20.45 12.45
N GLU A 38 3.39 -21.66 12.39
CA GLU A 38 3.99 -22.81 11.69
C GLU A 38 4.11 -22.62 10.17
N SER A 39 3.19 -21.84 9.57
CA SER A 39 3.22 -21.56 8.12
C SER A 39 4.29 -20.54 7.73
N PHE A 40 4.82 -19.78 8.68
CA PHE A 40 5.72 -18.67 8.39
C PHE A 40 7.16 -19.12 8.16
N PHE A 41 7.80 -18.42 7.23
CA PHE A 41 9.23 -18.40 7.00
C PHE A 41 9.84 -17.16 7.64
N VAL A 42 11.09 -17.26 8.04
CA VAL A 42 11.81 -16.18 8.72
C VAL A 42 12.96 -15.73 7.85
N LEU A 43 12.94 -14.49 7.38
CA LEU A 43 14.10 -13.90 6.70
C LEU A 43 15.25 -13.69 7.71
N PRO A 44 16.51 -13.96 7.35
CA PRO A 44 17.66 -13.60 8.19
C PRO A 44 17.66 -12.12 8.57
N LYS A 45 18.33 -11.77 9.67
CA LYS A 45 18.38 -10.38 10.15
C LYS A 45 19.15 -9.55 9.14
N THR A 46 18.54 -8.48 8.65
CA THR A 46 19.22 -7.51 7.80
C THR A 46 19.58 -6.25 8.60
N GLY A 47 20.49 -5.43 8.06
CA GLY A 47 20.78 -4.11 8.61
C GLY A 47 19.79 -3.03 8.16
N ASP A 48 18.96 -3.35 7.15
CA ASP A 48 18.08 -2.39 6.47
C ASP A 48 16.83 -2.04 7.28
N VAL A 49 16.36 -2.97 8.13
CA VAL A 49 15.15 -2.79 8.96
C VAL A 49 15.43 -3.14 10.42
N GLY A 50 14.79 -2.42 11.34
CA GLY A 50 14.97 -2.59 12.78
C GLY A 50 14.32 -3.84 13.39
N TRP A 51 13.51 -4.56 12.61
CA TRP A 51 12.72 -5.71 13.06
C TRP A 51 12.94 -6.94 12.19
N ARG A 52 12.36 -8.07 12.61
CA ARG A 52 12.44 -9.34 11.89
C ARG A 52 11.30 -9.44 10.87
N ILE A 53 11.62 -9.92 9.67
CA ILE A 53 10.61 -10.16 8.63
C ILE A 53 10.20 -11.63 8.66
N LEU A 54 8.92 -11.85 8.93
CA LEU A 54 8.26 -13.14 8.79
C LEU A 54 7.35 -13.06 7.56
N TYR A 55 7.30 -14.12 6.77
CA TYR A 55 6.48 -14.16 5.57
C TYR A 55 5.86 -15.54 5.38
N ASP A 56 4.63 -15.57 4.87
CA ASP A 56 3.97 -16.79 4.41
C ASP A 56 3.88 -16.74 2.87
N ILE A 57 3.75 -17.90 2.25
CA ILE A 57 3.71 -18.05 0.79
C ILE A 57 2.34 -18.62 0.43
N LYS A 58 1.60 -17.93 -0.44
CA LYS A 58 0.43 -18.49 -1.13
C LYS A 58 0.82 -18.85 -2.55
N GLU A 59 0.81 -20.14 -2.88
CA GLU A 59 1.09 -20.62 -4.24
C GLU A 59 -0.25 -20.80 -4.99
N TYR A 60 -0.38 -20.18 -6.16
CA TYR A 60 -1.55 -20.34 -7.01
C TYR A 60 -1.55 -21.69 -7.73
N ASP A 61 -2.74 -22.21 -7.98
CA ASP A 61 -2.95 -23.39 -8.81
C ASP A 61 -4.02 -23.08 -9.87
N PRO A 62 -3.73 -23.23 -11.18
CA PRO A 62 -2.40 -23.49 -11.75
C PRO A 62 -1.45 -22.29 -11.58
N LEU A 63 -0.15 -22.56 -11.66
CA LEU A 63 0.85 -21.53 -11.93
C LEU A 63 0.82 -21.17 -13.42
N LEU A 64 1.04 -19.90 -13.74
CA LEU A 64 0.88 -19.38 -15.09
C LEU A 64 2.19 -18.80 -15.63
N ASP A 65 2.37 -18.93 -16.94
CA ASP A 65 3.22 -18.00 -17.67
C ASP A 65 2.51 -16.64 -17.73
N SER A 66 3.25 -15.55 -17.54
CA SER A 66 2.63 -14.21 -17.52
C SER A 66 1.97 -13.84 -18.85
N SER A 67 2.40 -14.43 -19.97
CA SER A 67 1.77 -14.22 -21.28
C SER A 67 0.35 -14.78 -21.39
N ASP A 68 -0.04 -15.72 -20.52
CA ASP A 68 -1.39 -16.29 -20.44
C ASP A 68 -2.30 -15.54 -19.46
N MET A 69 -1.79 -14.51 -18.77
CA MET A 69 -2.55 -13.78 -17.76
C MET A 69 -3.49 -12.74 -18.37
N THR A 70 -4.68 -12.65 -17.80
CA THR A 70 -5.75 -11.73 -18.21
C THR A 70 -6.27 -10.92 -17.02
N GLU A 71 -7.34 -10.15 -17.24
CA GLU A 71 -8.03 -9.45 -16.16
C GLU A 71 -8.56 -10.39 -15.07
N VAL A 72 -8.84 -11.65 -15.39
CA VAL A 72 -9.33 -12.66 -14.45
C VAL A 72 -8.29 -12.92 -13.37
N GLU A 73 -7.03 -13.10 -13.75
CA GLU A 73 -5.93 -13.32 -12.82
C GLU A 73 -5.62 -12.05 -12.00
N TRP A 74 -5.71 -10.86 -12.61
CA TRP A 74 -5.55 -9.60 -11.88
C TRP A 74 -6.61 -9.45 -10.80
N ILE A 75 -7.88 -9.75 -11.12
CA ILE A 75 -8.99 -9.77 -10.16
C ILE A 75 -8.72 -10.74 -9.01
N LYS A 76 -8.31 -11.98 -9.33
CA LYS A 76 -7.99 -12.99 -8.32
C LYS A 76 -6.90 -12.52 -7.34
N ILE A 77 -5.81 -11.94 -7.86
CA ILE A 77 -4.73 -11.38 -7.02
C ILE A 77 -5.26 -10.26 -6.12
N ALA A 78 -6.08 -9.37 -6.68
CA ALA A 78 -6.62 -8.23 -5.95
C ALA A 78 -7.57 -8.66 -4.82
N GLU A 79 -8.43 -9.64 -5.07
CA GLU A 79 -9.34 -10.21 -4.07
C GLU A 79 -8.60 -10.96 -2.96
N ASP A 80 -7.51 -11.66 -3.31
CA ASP A 80 -6.66 -12.31 -2.31
C ASP A 80 -5.96 -11.29 -1.42
N ILE A 81 -5.39 -10.21 -1.97
CA ILE A 81 -4.81 -9.14 -1.15
C ILE A 81 -5.87 -8.49 -0.27
N LYS A 82 -7.09 -8.25 -0.78
CA LYS A 82 -8.22 -7.76 0.04
C LYS A 82 -8.49 -8.67 1.24
N ARG A 83 -8.51 -9.99 1.01
CA ARG A 83 -8.83 -11.00 2.04
C ARG A 83 -7.81 -11.01 3.17
N TYR A 84 -6.53 -10.84 2.82
CA TYR A 84 -5.43 -10.91 3.77
C TYR A 84 -4.94 -9.53 4.22
N TYR A 85 -5.60 -8.44 3.80
CA TYR A 85 -5.10 -7.09 3.97
C TYR A 85 -4.79 -6.75 5.42
N GLU A 86 -5.66 -7.10 6.35
CA GLU A 86 -5.47 -6.78 7.78
C GLU A 86 -4.43 -7.68 8.47
N GLN A 87 -4.14 -8.85 7.91
CA GLN A 87 -3.28 -9.87 8.54
C GLN A 87 -1.79 -9.64 8.28
N TYR A 88 -1.44 -8.94 7.19
CA TYR A 88 -0.05 -8.72 6.78
C TYR A 88 0.28 -7.23 6.69
N ASP A 89 1.54 -6.88 6.93
CA ASP A 89 2.05 -5.50 6.86
C ASP A 89 2.39 -5.07 5.41
N GLY A 90 2.63 -6.04 4.52
CA GLY A 90 2.91 -5.82 3.10
C GLY A 90 2.81 -7.10 2.27
N PHE A 91 2.85 -6.97 0.95
CA PHE A 91 2.62 -8.06 0.01
C PHE A 91 3.74 -8.10 -1.03
N VAL A 92 4.22 -9.32 -1.34
CA VAL A 92 5.12 -9.57 -2.46
C VAL A 92 4.41 -10.50 -3.45
N ILE A 93 4.38 -10.12 -4.73
CA ILE A 93 3.78 -10.91 -5.80
C ILE A 93 4.90 -11.38 -6.71
N LEU A 94 5.13 -12.70 -6.74
CA LEU A 94 6.02 -13.33 -7.70
C LEU A 94 5.29 -13.49 -9.03
N HIS A 95 5.84 -12.89 -10.09
CA HIS A 95 5.18 -12.78 -11.39
C HIS A 95 6.17 -13.02 -12.53
N GLY A 96 5.69 -13.61 -13.63
CA GLY A 96 6.47 -13.73 -14.86
C GLY A 96 6.75 -12.36 -15.48
N THR A 97 7.88 -12.18 -16.17
CA THR A 97 8.33 -10.83 -16.52
C THR A 97 7.62 -10.23 -17.73
N ASP A 98 6.94 -11.01 -18.57
CA ASP A 98 6.44 -10.53 -19.87
C ASP A 98 5.28 -9.55 -19.77
N THR A 99 4.34 -9.79 -18.86
CA THR A 99 3.18 -8.90 -18.63
C THR A 99 3.20 -8.24 -17.26
N LEU A 100 4.33 -8.29 -16.55
CA LEU A 100 4.48 -7.79 -15.18
C LEU A 100 4.03 -6.31 -15.04
N CYS A 101 4.39 -5.45 -16.01
CA CYS A 101 3.98 -4.05 -16.03
C CYS A 101 2.47 -3.85 -16.20
N TYR A 102 1.78 -4.72 -16.95
CA TYR A 102 0.32 -4.68 -17.08
C TYR A 102 -0.35 -5.07 -15.76
N THR A 103 0.10 -6.15 -15.11
CA THR A 103 -0.43 -6.57 -13.81
C THR A 103 -0.18 -5.49 -12.75
N ALA A 104 1.02 -4.92 -12.70
CA ALA A 104 1.33 -3.84 -11.76
C ALA A 104 0.44 -2.60 -11.98
N SER A 105 0.21 -2.23 -13.25
CA SER A 105 -0.67 -1.11 -13.60
C SER A 105 -2.13 -1.39 -13.25
N ALA A 106 -2.64 -2.57 -13.59
CA ALA A 106 -4.02 -2.98 -13.29
C ALA A 106 -4.28 -2.97 -11.77
N LEU A 107 -3.41 -3.65 -11.00
CA LEU A 107 -3.53 -3.69 -9.54
C LEU A 107 -3.43 -2.29 -8.92
N SER A 108 -2.61 -1.40 -9.48
CA SER A 108 -2.51 -0.01 -9.02
C SER A 108 -3.84 0.73 -9.09
N PHE A 109 -4.63 0.53 -10.15
CA PHE A 109 -5.97 1.15 -10.25
C PHE A 109 -7.02 0.43 -9.41
N MET A 110 -6.98 -0.92 -9.38
CA MET A 110 -7.92 -1.73 -8.61
C MET A 110 -7.80 -1.49 -7.10
N PHE A 111 -6.60 -1.17 -6.62
CA PHE A 111 -6.33 -0.83 -5.22
C PHE A 111 -6.60 0.65 -4.97
N GLU A 112 -7.73 0.92 -4.34
CA GLU A 112 -8.13 2.27 -3.95
C GLU A 112 -7.78 2.49 -2.48
N ASN A 113 -7.18 3.64 -2.18
CA ASN A 113 -6.75 4.01 -0.82
C ASN A 113 -5.80 2.98 -0.18
N LEU A 114 -4.87 2.44 -0.97
CA LEU A 114 -3.86 1.50 -0.50
C LEU A 114 -2.98 2.14 0.56
N GLY A 115 -2.89 1.56 1.76
CA GLY A 115 -2.03 2.02 2.86
C GLY A 115 -0.78 1.16 3.11
N LYS A 116 -0.56 0.09 2.33
CA LYS A 116 0.48 -0.93 2.54
C LYS A 116 1.23 -1.21 1.25
N ALA A 117 2.46 -1.71 1.37
CA ALA A 117 3.28 -2.02 0.21
C ALA A 117 2.80 -3.26 -0.54
N VAL A 118 2.72 -3.15 -1.87
CA VAL A 118 2.53 -4.28 -2.78
C VAL A 118 3.68 -4.26 -3.78
N VAL A 119 4.62 -5.20 -3.64
CA VAL A 119 5.83 -5.28 -4.46
C VAL A 119 5.70 -6.46 -5.43
N LEU A 120 5.55 -6.17 -6.72
CA LEU A 120 5.71 -7.17 -7.76
C LEU A 120 7.19 -7.39 -8.04
N THR A 121 7.58 -8.64 -8.22
CA THR A 121 8.91 -8.98 -8.67
C THR A 121 8.91 -10.28 -9.45
N GLY A 122 10.03 -10.59 -10.07
CA GLY A 122 10.25 -11.81 -10.82
C GLY A 122 11.74 -12.03 -11.03
N SER A 123 12.09 -12.85 -12.01
CA SER A 123 13.48 -13.05 -12.39
C SER A 123 13.63 -13.40 -13.86
N GLN A 124 14.79 -13.10 -14.42
CA GLN A 124 15.18 -13.59 -15.75
C GLN A 124 15.67 -15.04 -15.68
N ILE A 125 16.27 -15.42 -14.55
CA ILE A 125 16.78 -16.76 -14.29
C ILE A 125 16.00 -17.37 -13.11
N PRO A 126 15.56 -18.64 -13.14
CA PRO A 126 14.85 -19.25 -12.02
C PRO A 126 15.60 -19.10 -10.69
N ILE A 127 14.87 -18.83 -9.61
CA ILE A 127 15.44 -18.46 -8.29
C ILE A 127 16.43 -19.48 -7.71
N PHE A 128 16.26 -20.77 -8.01
CA PHE A 128 17.08 -21.85 -7.44
C PHE A 128 18.26 -22.29 -8.32
N GLU A 129 18.47 -21.61 -9.46
CA GLU A 129 19.70 -21.79 -10.25
C GLU A 129 20.91 -21.21 -9.52
N ALA A 130 22.08 -21.81 -9.74
CA ALA A 130 23.32 -21.42 -9.05
C ALA A 130 23.70 -19.93 -9.25
N ARG A 131 23.38 -19.38 -10.43
CA ARG A 131 23.47 -17.96 -10.72
C ARG A 131 22.08 -17.47 -11.09
N SER A 132 21.46 -16.69 -10.22
CA SER A 132 20.12 -16.18 -10.43
C SER A 132 19.96 -14.77 -9.87
N ASP A 133 19.23 -13.92 -10.59
CA ASP A 133 18.74 -12.63 -10.08
C ASP A 133 17.54 -12.78 -9.14
N GLY A 134 16.90 -13.96 -9.13
CA GLY A 134 15.66 -14.19 -8.38
C GLY A 134 15.81 -14.14 -6.86
N VAL A 135 16.95 -14.54 -6.31
CA VAL A 135 17.17 -14.50 -4.85
C VAL A 135 17.22 -13.05 -4.37
N ASP A 136 18.06 -12.22 -5.02
CA ASP A 136 18.21 -10.81 -4.65
C ASP A 136 16.91 -10.05 -4.84
N ASN A 137 16.25 -10.24 -5.99
CA ASN A 137 14.95 -9.64 -6.28
C ASN A 137 13.90 -10.00 -5.20
N PHE A 138 13.83 -11.28 -4.79
CA PHE A 138 12.87 -11.74 -3.80
C PHE A 138 13.17 -11.20 -2.39
N VAL A 139 14.43 -11.30 -1.94
CA VAL A 139 14.85 -10.84 -0.60
C VAL A 139 14.64 -9.33 -0.46
N SER A 140 15.09 -8.54 -1.43
CA SER A 140 14.88 -7.09 -1.40
C SER A 140 13.39 -6.73 -1.43
N SER A 141 12.57 -7.46 -2.18
CA SER A 141 11.12 -7.23 -2.20
C SER A 141 10.47 -7.49 -0.84
N LEU A 142 10.89 -8.54 -0.11
CA LEU A 142 10.43 -8.80 1.25
C LEU A 142 10.83 -7.68 2.22
N ILE A 143 12.08 -7.22 2.13
CA ILE A 143 12.61 -6.11 2.95
C ILE A 143 11.82 -4.83 2.71
N ILE A 144 11.59 -4.49 1.44
CA ILE A 144 10.85 -3.29 1.05
C ILE A 144 9.40 -3.40 1.52
N ALA A 145 8.73 -4.52 1.24
CA ALA A 145 7.32 -4.71 1.57
C ALA A 145 7.06 -4.70 3.08
N GLY A 146 7.95 -5.31 3.87
CA GLY A 146 7.82 -5.39 5.33
C GLY A 146 8.48 -4.25 6.10
N GLY A 147 9.21 -3.36 5.42
CA GLY A 147 10.11 -2.39 6.07
C GLY A 147 9.78 -0.92 5.82
N PHE A 148 9.40 -0.56 4.59
CA PHE A 148 9.49 0.83 4.13
C PHE A 148 8.14 1.55 4.09
N ASN A 149 7.03 0.86 4.43
CA ASN A 149 5.68 1.42 4.48
C ASN A 149 5.30 2.24 3.22
N ILE A 150 5.66 1.75 2.03
CA ILE A 150 5.40 2.42 0.74
C ILE A 150 3.99 2.04 0.28
N PRO A 151 2.97 2.92 0.35
CA PRO A 151 1.57 2.59 0.13
C PRO A 151 1.21 2.50 -1.38
N GLU A 152 2.01 1.78 -2.15
CA GLU A 152 1.89 1.71 -3.61
C GLU A 152 2.03 0.28 -4.15
N VAL A 153 1.49 0.08 -5.35
CA VAL A 153 1.85 -1.05 -6.21
C VAL A 153 3.13 -0.71 -6.93
N THR A 154 4.17 -1.51 -6.71
CA THR A 154 5.53 -1.24 -7.14
C THR A 154 6.13 -2.45 -7.85
N ILE A 155 7.20 -2.23 -8.60
CA ILE A 155 8.00 -3.31 -9.20
C ILE A 155 9.42 -3.17 -8.66
N PHE A 156 9.94 -4.25 -8.08
CA PHE A 156 11.35 -4.34 -7.73
C PHE A 156 12.10 -5.20 -8.73
N PHE A 157 13.14 -4.64 -9.35
CA PHE A 157 14.04 -5.38 -10.24
C PHE A 157 15.42 -4.73 -10.27
N TYR A 158 16.47 -5.56 -10.21
CA TYR A 158 17.86 -5.14 -10.42
C TYR A 158 18.26 -3.92 -9.56
N GLY A 159 17.98 -3.99 -8.25
CA GLY A 159 18.37 -2.97 -7.28
C GLY A 159 17.58 -1.67 -7.35
N LYS A 160 16.43 -1.63 -8.04
CA LYS A 160 15.55 -0.46 -8.08
C LYS A 160 14.11 -0.86 -7.81
N LEU A 161 13.43 -0.04 -7.01
CA LEU A 161 11.98 -0.09 -6.83
C LEU A 161 11.35 1.04 -7.65
N PHE A 162 10.42 0.68 -8.52
CA PHE A 162 9.69 1.61 -9.37
C PHE A 162 8.22 1.64 -9.00
N ARG A 163 7.55 2.78 -9.25
CA ARG A 163 6.09 2.83 -9.27
C ARG A 163 5.57 1.91 -10.38
N GLY A 164 4.69 0.97 -10.05
CA GLY A 164 4.29 -0.10 -10.97
C GLY A 164 3.54 0.36 -12.22
N ASN A 165 2.75 1.44 -12.12
CA ASN A 165 2.05 2.04 -13.26
C ASN A 165 2.91 3.05 -14.05
N ARG A 166 4.23 3.08 -13.84
CA ARG A 166 5.18 3.92 -14.58
C ARG A 166 6.24 3.13 -15.33
N THR A 167 6.18 1.81 -15.26
CA THR A 167 7.23 0.92 -15.75
C THR A 167 6.89 0.30 -17.09
N CYS A 168 7.93 0.06 -17.89
CA CYS A 168 7.88 -0.73 -19.11
C CYS A 168 8.95 -1.83 -19.06
N LYS A 169 8.71 -2.97 -19.70
CA LYS A 169 9.78 -3.94 -19.99
C LYS A 169 10.59 -3.43 -21.17
N ILE A 170 11.90 -3.25 -20.98
CA ILE A 170 12.81 -2.65 -21.97
C ILE A 170 13.82 -3.64 -22.54
N SER A 171 13.99 -4.81 -21.92
CA SER A 171 14.92 -5.85 -22.38
C SER A 171 14.38 -7.25 -22.13
N VAL A 172 14.71 -8.16 -23.04
CA VAL A 172 14.37 -9.60 -22.98
C VAL A 172 15.53 -10.47 -22.48
N ASN A 173 16.74 -9.92 -22.40
CA ASN A 173 17.98 -10.68 -22.14
C ASN A 173 18.85 -10.10 -21.03
N ASN A 174 18.69 -8.82 -20.70
CA ASN A 174 19.44 -8.18 -19.62
C ASN A 174 18.74 -8.38 -18.27
N LEU A 175 19.53 -8.50 -17.21
CA LEU A 175 19.00 -8.51 -15.84
C LEU A 175 18.35 -7.18 -15.46
N PHE A 176 18.76 -6.06 -16.08
CA PHE A 176 18.05 -4.78 -16.01
C PHE A 176 16.88 -4.76 -17.03
N ALA A 177 15.88 -5.61 -16.79
CA ALA A 177 14.80 -5.84 -17.76
C ALA A 177 13.74 -4.74 -17.81
N PHE A 178 13.63 -3.91 -16.77
CA PHE A 178 12.58 -2.91 -16.58
C PHE A 178 13.15 -1.51 -16.37
N ASP A 179 12.40 -0.50 -16.81
CA ASP A 179 12.70 0.90 -16.53
C ASP A 179 11.42 1.72 -16.36
N SER A 180 11.56 2.90 -15.76
CA SER A 180 10.49 3.86 -15.50
C SER A 180 10.85 5.20 -16.15
N PRO A 181 10.52 5.39 -17.44
CA PRO A 181 11.13 6.45 -18.25
C PRO A 181 10.74 7.87 -17.82
N ASN A 182 9.54 8.06 -17.25
CA ASN A 182 9.00 9.36 -16.88
C ASN A 182 8.81 9.54 -15.36
N ALA A 183 9.31 8.61 -14.53
CA ALA A 183 9.26 8.72 -13.08
C ALA A 183 10.51 8.14 -12.43
N VAL A 184 11.01 8.83 -11.39
CA VAL A 184 12.20 8.41 -10.66
C VAL A 184 11.94 7.13 -9.84
N PRO A 185 12.96 6.27 -9.62
CA PRO A 185 12.83 5.16 -8.68
C PRO A 185 12.51 5.64 -7.26
N ILE A 186 11.67 4.88 -6.56
CA ILE A 186 11.29 5.11 -5.16
C ILE A 186 12.41 4.62 -4.24
N VAL A 187 13.01 3.47 -4.53
CA VAL A 187 14.17 2.94 -3.79
C VAL A 187 15.29 2.62 -4.76
N LYS A 188 16.53 2.91 -4.38
CA LYS A 188 17.74 2.41 -5.03
C LYS A 188 18.55 1.61 -4.02
N VAL A 189 18.88 0.38 -4.37
CA VAL A 189 19.66 -0.52 -3.53
C VAL A 189 21.13 -0.41 -3.92
N GLY A 190 21.95 0.07 -2.99
CA GLY A 190 23.41 0.11 -3.06
C GLY A 190 24.02 -0.65 -1.90
N LEU A 191 24.99 -0.03 -1.20
CA LEU A 191 25.42 -0.52 0.12
C LEU A 191 24.27 -0.43 1.14
N ASP A 192 23.48 0.63 1.03
CA ASP A 192 22.25 0.88 1.78
C ASP A 192 21.07 0.95 0.80
N MET A 193 19.84 0.81 1.32
CA MET A 193 18.62 1.08 0.56
C MET A 193 18.24 2.57 0.64
N ASP A 194 18.52 3.32 -0.42
CA ASP A 194 18.20 4.75 -0.50
C ASP A 194 16.73 4.96 -0.89
N LEU A 195 15.90 5.36 0.07
CA LEU A 195 14.48 5.70 -0.12
C LEU A 195 14.30 7.17 -0.53
N ASN A 196 13.65 7.40 -1.66
CA ASN A 196 13.18 8.72 -2.09
C ASN A 196 11.74 8.96 -1.64
N LYS A 197 11.57 9.47 -0.42
CA LYS A 197 10.26 9.74 0.20
C LYS A 197 9.38 10.69 -0.62
N ALA A 198 9.98 11.66 -1.30
CA ALA A 198 9.27 12.61 -2.16
C ALA A 198 8.70 11.97 -3.43
N ALA A 199 9.20 10.80 -3.84
CA ALA A 199 8.65 10.08 -4.98
C ALA A 199 7.39 9.28 -4.64
N ILE A 200 7.09 9.05 -3.36
CA ILE A 200 5.97 8.22 -2.91
C ILE A 200 4.63 8.95 -3.16
N PHE A 201 3.71 8.29 -3.85
CA PHE A 201 2.32 8.72 -4.02
C PHE A 201 1.50 8.16 -2.86
N LYS A 202 0.85 9.05 -2.11
CA LYS A 202 0.15 8.74 -0.86
C LYS A 202 -1.36 8.96 -1.07
N PRO A 203 -2.24 8.09 -0.55
CA PRO A 203 -3.67 8.40 -0.49
C PRO A 203 -3.92 9.65 0.36
N THR A 204 -4.77 10.56 -0.09
CA THR A 204 -5.07 11.85 0.59
C THR A 204 -6.52 11.96 1.04
N VAL A 205 -7.24 10.83 1.09
CA VAL A 205 -8.66 10.77 1.47
C VAL A 205 -8.85 9.99 2.76
N ILE A 206 -9.87 10.36 3.54
CA ILE A 206 -10.25 9.69 4.79
C ILE A 206 -11.16 8.51 4.45
N GLU A 207 -10.59 7.51 3.82
CA GLU A 207 -11.29 6.29 3.42
C GLU A 207 -10.37 5.08 3.57
N LYS A 208 -10.97 3.93 3.91
CA LYS A 208 -10.25 2.68 4.05
C LYS A 208 -9.88 2.11 2.69
N PHE A 209 -8.83 1.32 2.67
CA PHE A 209 -8.47 0.50 1.52
C PHE A 209 -9.68 -0.30 1.03
N HIS A 210 -9.92 -0.25 -0.28
CA HIS A 210 -10.88 -1.12 -0.95
C HIS A 210 -10.39 -1.55 -2.32
N VAL A 211 -10.96 -2.66 -2.78
CA VAL A 211 -10.62 -3.26 -4.08
C VAL A 211 -11.79 -3.11 -5.03
N HIS A 212 -11.54 -2.46 -6.15
CA HIS A 212 -12.41 -2.41 -7.32
C HIS A 212 -12.08 -3.59 -8.24
N ALA A 213 -12.71 -4.74 -7.99
CA ALA A 213 -12.43 -6.01 -8.65
C ALA A 213 -13.11 -6.14 -10.03
N GLN A 214 -13.05 -5.10 -10.86
CA GLN A 214 -13.65 -5.08 -12.20
C GLN A 214 -12.74 -4.36 -13.19
N MET A 215 -12.59 -4.95 -14.37
CA MET A 215 -11.81 -4.43 -15.49
C MET A 215 -12.58 -4.69 -16.79
N SER A 216 -12.63 -3.71 -17.69
CA SER A 216 -13.26 -3.88 -18.99
C SER A 216 -12.31 -4.57 -19.97
N LYS A 217 -12.72 -5.71 -20.52
CA LYS A 217 -12.02 -6.37 -21.65
C LYS A 217 -12.23 -5.66 -23.00
N ASN A 218 -13.19 -4.74 -23.07
CA ASN A 218 -13.57 -4.04 -24.30
C ASN A 218 -12.69 -2.80 -24.53
N VAL A 219 -11.37 -2.99 -24.41
CA VAL A 219 -10.37 -1.96 -24.65
C VAL A 219 -9.38 -2.43 -25.71
N GLY A 220 -8.81 -1.49 -26.47
CA GLY A 220 -7.79 -1.79 -27.47
C GLY A 220 -6.58 -0.88 -27.35
N LEU A 221 -5.48 -1.32 -27.95
CA LEU A 221 -4.28 -0.51 -28.15
C LEU A 221 -3.92 -0.50 -29.65
N LEU A 222 -3.79 0.69 -30.23
CA LEU A 222 -3.45 0.87 -31.64
C LEU A 222 -2.20 1.74 -31.78
N ARG A 223 -1.14 1.15 -32.33
CA ARG A 223 0.07 1.89 -32.65
C ARG A 223 -0.02 2.48 -34.05
N MET A 224 0.04 3.81 -34.16
CA MET A 224 0.05 4.48 -35.47
C MET A 224 1.37 4.23 -36.18
N PHE A 225 1.35 4.04 -37.51
CA PHE A 225 2.57 3.96 -38.31
C PHE A 225 2.34 4.58 -39.71
N PRO A 226 3.39 5.03 -40.40
CA PRO A 226 3.24 5.61 -41.72
C PRO A 226 2.51 4.64 -42.65
N SER A 227 1.46 5.12 -43.32
CA SER A 227 0.60 4.33 -44.21
C SER A 227 -0.42 3.39 -43.54
N ILE A 228 -0.70 3.53 -42.24
CA ILE A 228 -1.85 2.86 -41.63
C ILE A 228 -3.14 3.18 -42.40
N SER A 229 -3.91 2.13 -42.73
CA SER A 229 -5.13 2.26 -43.51
C SER A 229 -6.28 2.78 -42.66
N THR A 230 -7.23 3.44 -43.31
CA THR A 230 -8.43 3.96 -42.66
C THR A 230 -9.30 2.83 -42.15
N GLU A 231 -9.32 1.70 -42.86
CA GLU A 231 -10.02 0.47 -42.48
C GLU A 231 -9.45 -0.13 -41.19
N ALA A 232 -8.13 -0.10 -41.00
CA ALA A 232 -7.50 -0.59 -39.77
C ALA A 232 -7.93 0.25 -38.56
N VAL A 233 -7.90 1.58 -38.68
CA VAL A 233 -8.37 2.49 -37.61
C VAL A 233 -9.87 2.29 -37.37
N LYS A 234 -10.66 2.20 -38.45
CA LYS A 234 -12.11 2.00 -38.36
C LYS A 234 -12.47 0.69 -37.67
N SER A 235 -11.74 -0.38 -37.97
CA SER A 235 -11.88 -1.70 -37.34
C SER A 235 -11.58 -1.65 -35.85
N ALA A 236 -10.47 -1.00 -35.45
CA ALA A 236 -10.11 -0.81 -34.05
C ALA A 236 -11.15 -0.02 -33.24
N CYS A 237 -11.94 0.82 -33.90
CA CYS A 237 -13.02 1.60 -33.27
C CYS A 237 -14.40 0.92 -33.31
N GLN A 238 -14.55 -0.28 -33.87
CA GLN A 238 -15.86 -0.94 -33.95
C GLN A 238 -16.30 -1.55 -32.60
N PRO A 239 -17.62 -1.65 -32.35
CA PRO A 239 -18.12 -2.46 -31.24
C PRO A 239 -17.58 -3.90 -31.33
N PRO A 240 -17.31 -4.58 -30.19
CA PRO A 240 -17.69 -4.21 -28.82
C PRO A 240 -16.69 -3.28 -28.10
N ILE A 241 -15.67 -2.74 -28.77
CA ILE A 241 -14.68 -1.86 -28.13
C ILE A 241 -15.36 -0.58 -27.61
N LEU A 242 -15.08 -0.26 -26.33
CA LEU A 242 -15.60 0.90 -25.60
C LEU A 242 -14.51 1.94 -25.31
N GLY A 243 -13.24 1.53 -25.34
CA GLY A 243 -12.11 2.44 -25.24
C GLY A 243 -10.93 2.03 -26.11
N LEU A 244 -10.21 3.01 -26.65
CA LEU A 244 -9.02 2.78 -27.47
C LEU A 244 -7.86 3.66 -27.02
N VAL A 245 -6.73 3.06 -26.70
CA VAL A 245 -5.45 3.76 -26.54
C VAL A 245 -4.77 3.84 -27.91
N ILE A 246 -4.44 5.03 -28.37
CA ILE A 246 -3.68 5.24 -29.61
C ILE A 246 -2.27 5.73 -29.28
N GLN A 247 -1.25 5.09 -29.86
CA GLN A 247 0.13 5.55 -29.76
C GLN A 247 0.49 6.37 -30.99
N THR A 248 0.73 7.67 -30.81
CA THR A 248 0.99 8.62 -31.89
C THR A 248 2.43 9.13 -31.89
N TYR A 249 2.83 9.89 -32.91
CA TYR A 249 4.23 10.27 -33.11
C TYR A 249 4.66 11.45 -32.22
N GLY A 250 5.87 11.39 -31.69
CA GLY A 250 6.49 12.51 -30.97
C GLY A 250 5.60 13.03 -29.84
N ALA A 251 5.30 14.33 -29.85
CA ALA A 251 4.46 14.97 -28.83
C ALA A 251 2.95 14.70 -28.95
N GLY A 252 2.52 13.63 -29.62
CA GLY A 252 1.09 13.26 -29.72
C GLY A 252 0.46 13.48 -31.10
N ASN A 253 1.25 13.39 -32.18
CA ASN A 253 0.84 13.86 -33.51
C ASN A 253 0.35 12.73 -34.43
N ILE A 254 -0.72 13.02 -35.18
CA ILE A 254 -1.13 12.26 -36.37
C ILE A 254 -1.06 13.14 -37.62
N PRO A 255 -0.87 12.58 -38.83
CA PRO A 255 -0.73 13.38 -40.04
C PRO A 255 -1.99 14.23 -40.31
N ALA A 256 -1.85 15.56 -40.34
CA ALA A 256 -3.00 16.47 -40.51
C ALA A 256 -3.61 16.43 -41.92
N ASN A 257 -2.92 15.82 -42.89
CA ASN A 257 -3.42 15.58 -44.25
C ASN A 257 -4.25 14.29 -44.36
N ARG A 258 -4.37 13.48 -43.30
CA ARG A 258 -5.21 12.28 -43.24
C ARG A 258 -6.56 12.58 -42.60
N LEU A 259 -7.37 13.38 -43.31
CA LEU A 259 -8.73 13.75 -42.85
C LEU A 259 -9.63 12.51 -42.70
N ASP A 260 -9.44 11.53 -43.56
CA ASP A 260 -10.08 10.21 -43.50
C ASP A 260 -9.89 9.50 -42.15
N ILE A 261 -8.69 9.57 -41.54
CA ILE A 261 -8.45 9.02 -40.20
C ILE A 261 -9.10 9.88 -39.12
N LEU A 262 -8.98 11.21 -39.23
CA LEU A 262 -9.57 12.15 -38.27
C LEU A 262 -11.09 12.00 -38.20
N GLU A 263 -11.76 11.83 -39.34
CA GLU A 263 -13.21 11.60 -39.43
C GLU A 263 -13.63 10.29 -38.75
N VAL A 264 -12.84 9.22 -38.90
CA VAL A 264 -13.09 7.95 -38.20
C VAL A 264 -12.97 8.12 -36.69
N ILE A 265 -11.94 8.82 -36.23
CA ILE A 265 -11.72 9.12 -34.80
C ILE A 265 -12.88 9.95 -34.24
N GLU A 266 -13.23 11.06 -34.90
CA GLU A 266 -14.31 11.95 -34.49
C GLU A 266 -15.67 11.21 -34.46
N SER A 267 -15.93 10.39 -35.48
CA SER A 267 -17.14 9.54 -35.52
C SER A 267 -17.17 8.53 -34.37
N ALA A 268 -16.03 7.94 -34.02
CA ALA A 268 -15.95 7.00 -32.90
C ALA A 268 -16.19 7.71 -31.56
N VAL A 269 -15.58 8.88 -31.33
CA VAL A 269 -15.82 9.69 -30.12
C VAL A 269 -17.30 10.10 -30.02
N LYS A 270 -17.92 10.52 -31.12
CA LYS A 270 -19.37 10.84 -31.17
C LYS A 270 -20.26 9.64 -30.84
N ARG A 271 -19.81 8.41 -31.10
CA ARG A 271 -20.50 7.17 -30.69
C ARG A 271 -20.29 6.82 -29.20
N GLY A 272 -19.51 7.60 -28.46
CA GLY A 272 -19.21 7.37 -27.05
C GLY A 272 -17.97 6.50 -26.81
N LEU A 273 -17.12 6.28 -27.83
CA LEU A 273 -15.84 5.61 -27.65
C LEU A 273 -14.84 6.55 -26.96
N ILE A 274 -14.27 6.14 -25.83
CA ILE A 274 -13.20 6.90 -25.18
C ILE A 274 -11.88 6.61 -25.87
N ILE A 275 -11.27 7.62 -26.49
CA ILE A 275 -9.96 7.48 -27.14
C ILE A 275 -8.91 8.25 -26.33
N VAL A 276 -7.78 7.60 -26.05
CA VAL A 276 -6.69 8.14 -25.23
C VAL A 276 -5.42 8.17 -26.07
N ASN A 277 -4.80 9.34 -26.21
CA ASN A 277 -3.60 9.54 -26.99
C ASN A 277 -2.35 9.50 -26.11
N ILE A 278 -1.47 8.54 -26.35
CA ILE A 278 -0.13 8.47 -25.76
C ILE A 278 0.95 8.57 -26.85
N THR A 279 2.18 8.88 -26.44
CA THR A 279 3.31 8.91 -27.36
C THR A 279 3.88 7.51 -27.62
N GLN A 280 4.47 7.33 -28.79
CA GLN A 280 5.33 6.18 -29.12
C GLN A 280 6.74 6.28 -28.52
N CYS A 281 7.15 7.49 -28.13
CA CYS A 281 8.45 7.74 -27.53
C CYS A 281 8.52 7.12 -26.14
N SER A 282 9.67 6.58 -25.75
CA SER A 282 9.86 6.01 -24.41
C SER A 282 9.75 7.08 -23.32
N THR A 283 10.25 8.29 -23.59
CA THR A 283 10.22 9.43 -22.67
C THR A 283 9.44 10.60 -23.26
N GLY A 284 8.93 11.45 -22.38
CA GLY A 284 8.18 12.66 -22.75
C GLY A 284 6.67 12.50 -22.59
N SER A 285 5.95 13.54 -23.01
CA SER A 285 4.51 13.69 -22.79
C SER A 285 3.79 14.12 -24.06
N VAL A 286 2.54 13.69 -24.22
CA VAL A 286 1.63 14.21 -25.24
C VAL A 286 1.24 15.64 -24.89
N ALA A 287 1.50 16.55 -25.83
CA ALA A 287 1.19 17.97 -25.71
C ALA A 287 0.63 18.49 -27.05
N ALA A 288 -0.50 19.19 -27.01
CA ALA A 288 -1.18 19.73 -28.20
C ALA A 288 -0.48 20.98 -28.78
N LEU A 289 0.85 20.92 -28.94
CA LEU A 289 1.71 22.02 -29.37
C LEU A 289 1.62 22.31 -30.87
N TYR A 290 1.43 21.26 -31.68
CA TYR A 290 1.39 21.36 -33.14
C TYR A 290 -0.02 21.27 -33.69
N LYS A 291 -0.25 21.81 -34.90
CA LYS A 291 -1.54 21.73 -35.62
C LYS A 291 -2.09 20.29 -35.71
N THR A 292 -1.19 19.33 -35.90
CA THR A 292 -1.45 17.88 -35.94
C THR A 292 -1.96 17.32 -34.61
N GLY A 293 -1.40 17.75 -33.48
CA GLY A 293 -1.86 17.38 -32.14
C GLY A 293 -3.16 18.09 -31.75
N GLN A 294 -3.34 19.35 -32.17
CA GLN A 294 -4.59 20.09 -31.96
C GLN A 294 -5.77 19.47 -32.72
N ALA A 295 -5.54 18.90 -33.90
CA ALA A 295 -6.59 18.24 -34.68
C ALA A 295 -7.19 17.04 -33.92
N ILE A 296 -6.35 16.21 -33.30
CA ILE A 296 -6.82 15.04 -32.55
C ILE A 296 -7.52 15.44 -31.25
N ALA A 297 -7.01 16.47 -30.56
CA ALA A 297 -7.66 17.02 -29.37
C ALA A 297 -9.05 17.59 -29.69
N LYS A 298 -9.18 18.32 -30.82
CA LYS A 298 -10.47 18.84 -31.30
C LYS A 298 -11.47 17.74 -31.68
N ALA A 299 -10.98 16.55 -32.07
CA ALA A 299 -11.83 15.38 -32.31
C ALA A 299 -12.36 14.73 -31.01
N GLY A 300 -11.99 15.27 -29.84
CA GLY A 300 -12.42 14.79 -28.52
C GLY A 300 -11.57 13.65 -27.95
N VAL A 301 -10.36 13.46 -28.47
CA VAL A 301 -9.39 12.48 -27.93
C VAL A 301 -8.72 13.05 -26.69
N VAL A 302 -8.67 12.24 -25.63
CA VAL A 302 -8.08 12.60 -24.33
C VAL A 302 -6.55 12.49 -24.41
N SER A 303 -5.82 13.46 -23.84
CA SER A 303 -4.38 13.32 -23.67
C SER A 303 -4.07 12.30 -22.58
N GLY A 304 -3.25 11.31 -22.88
CA GLY A 304 -2.66 10.41 -21.89
C GLY A 304 -1.38 10.95 -21.26
N TYR A 305 -0.98 12.19 -21.59
CA TYR A 305 0.25 12.82 -21.11
C TYR A 305 1.48 11.92 -21.30
N ASP A 306 2.17 11.58 -20.21
CA ASP A 306 3.39 10.79 -20.13
C ASP A 306 3.16 9.37 -19.60
N MET A 307 1.90 8.89 -19.64
CA MET A 307 1.55 7.50 -19.29
C MET A 307 2.27 6.50 -20.18
N THR A 308 2.62 5.36 -19.59
CA THR A 308 3.05 4.19 -20.36
C THR A 308 1.85 3.55 -21.09
N PRO A 309 2.09 2.75 -22.14
CA PRO A 309 1.06 1.93 -22.78
C PRO A 309 0.27 1.06 -21.80
N GLU A 310 0.96 0.43 -20.87
CA GLU A 310 0.41 -0.46 -19.86
C GLU A 310 -0.53 0.29 -18.90
N ALA A 311 -0.10 1.46 -18.42
CA ALA A 311 -0.90 2.30 -17.54
C ALA A 311 -2.11 2.90 -18.26
N ALA A 312 -1.95 3.41 -19.48
CA ALA A 312 -3.06 3.98 -20.24
C ALA A 312 -4.14 2.94 -20.54
N LEU A 313 -3.75 1.72 -20.94
CA LEU A 313 -4.69 0.65 -21.27
C LEU A 313 -5.44 0.15 -20.02
N THR A 314 -4.72 -0.09 -18.93
CA THR A 314 -5.31 -0.59 -17.68
C THR A 314 -6.15 0.48 -16.99
N LYS A 315 -5.73 1.75 -17.01
CA LYS A 315 -6.55 2.87 -16.54
C LYS A 315 -7.86 2.98 -17.31
N LEU A 316 -7.79 2.90 -18.64
CA LEU A 316 -8.98 2.95 -19.49
C LEU A 316 -9.92 1.77 -19.20
N SER A 317 -9.36 0.57 -19.04
CA SER A 317 -10.10 -0.63 -18.65
C SER A 317 -10.83 -0.45 -17.31
N TYR A 318 -10.14 0.12 -16.30
CA TYR A 318 -10.70 0.46 -15.00
C TYR A 318 -11.80 1.53 -15.09
N VAL A 319 -11.52 2.68 -15.70
CA VAL A 319 -12.45 3.82 -15.80
C VAL A 319 -13.76 3.43 -16.50
N LEU A 320 -13.70 2.58 -17.52
CA LEU A 320 -14.90 2.11 -18.22
C LEU A 320 -15.88 1.37 -17.29
N THR A 321 -15.38 0.66 -16.28
CA THR A 321 -16.19 -0.11 -15.33
C THR A 321 -16.84 0.74 -14.23
N LYS A 322 -16.47 2.02 -14.09
CA LYS A 322 -17.08 2.95 -13.14
C LYS A 322 -18.47 3.37 -13.61
N SER A 323 -19.46 2.52 -13.34
CA SER A 323 -20.87 2.68 -13.77
C SER A 323 -21.55 3.94 -13.21
N GLU A 324 -21.07 4.41 -12.06
CA GLU A 324 -21.51 5.61 -11.37
C GLU A 324 -21.05 6.91 -12.05
N LEU A 325 -20.08 6.83 -12.97
CA LEU A 325 -19.55 8.00 -13.67
C LEU A 325 -20.23 8.19 -15.03
N THR A 326 -20.58 9.44 -15.31
CA THR A 326 -21.00 9.87 -16.65
C THR A 326 -19.85 9.75 -17.66
N TYR A 327 -20.18 9.78 -18.96
CA TYR A 327 -19.17 9.79 -20.02
C TYR A 327 -18.13 10.90 -19.82
N GLN A 328 -18.56 12.12 -19.48
CA GLN A 328 -17.65 13.24 -19.26
C GLN A 328 -16.76 13.02 -18.04
N GLN A 329 -17.30 12.53 -16.93
CA GLN A 329 -16.50 12.23 -15.73
C GLN A 329 -15.45 11.14 -16.00
N LYS A 330 -15.75 10.14 -16.86
CA LYS A 330 -14.77 9.14 -17.30
C LYS A 330 -13.65 9.77 -18.13
N ILE A 331 -13.99 10.68 -19.04
CA ILE A 331 -13.01 11.46 -19.81
C ILE A 331 -12.11 12.28 -18.88
N ASP A 332 -12.70 12.99 -17.91
CA ASP A 332 -11.97 13.81 -16.96
C ASP A 332 -11.04 12.94 -16.09
N MET A 333 -11.53 11.79 -15.60
CA MET A 333 -10.73 10.84 -14.82
C MET A 333 -9.54 10.27 -15.62
N MET A 334 -9.69 10.04 -16.94
CA MET A 334 -8.57 9.61 -17.79
C MET A 334 -7.44 10.65 -17.85
N GLY A 335 -7.76 11.95 -17.79
CA GLY A 335 -6.79 13.05 -17.79
C GLY A 335 -6.20 13.41 -16.42
N GLN A 336 -6.77 12.88 -15.32
CA GLN A 336 -6.33 13.16 -13.95
C GLN A 336 -5.31 12.15 -13.44
N ASN A 337 -4.31 12.59 -12.69
CA ASN A 337 -3.42 11.68 -11.98
C ASN A 337 -4.16 11.06 -10.78
N ILE A 338 -4.46 9.77 -10.84
CA ILE A 338 -5.24 9.09 -9.79
C ILE A 338 -4.42 8.07 -8.98
N ARG A 339 -3.28 7.60 -9.51
CA ARG A 339 -2.40 6.60 -8.88
C ARG A 339 -0.92 6.88 -9.10
N GLY A 340 -0.55 8.09 -9.47
CA GLY A 340 0.83 8.48 -9.78
C GLY A 340 1.29 8.12 -11.19
N GLU A 341 0.38 7.67 -12.08
CA GLU A 341 0.66 7.13 -13.42
C GLU A 341 0.98 8.19 -14.48
N LEU A 342 0.55 9.43 -14.24
CA LEU A 342 0.73 10.54 -15.18
C LEU A 342 1.14 11.83 -14.48
N THR A 343 1.77 12.72 -15.24
CA THR A 343 2.20 14.06 -14.84
C THR A 343 1.48 15.09 -15.70
N ASN A 344 0.55 15.83 -15.09
CA ASN A 344 -0.13 16.97 -15.69
C ASN A 344 0.09 18.23 -14.82
N LEU A 345 -0.36 19.40 -15.29
CA LEU A 345 -0.17 20.67 -14.56
C LEU A 345 -0.76 20.64 -13.14
N SER A 346 -1.89 19.97 -12.94
CA SER A 346 -2.51 19.83 -11.62
C SER A 346 -1.76 18.88 -10.68
N SER A 347 -1.02 17.90 -11.22
CA SER A 347 -0.25 16.95 -10.42
C SER A 347 1.20 17.41 -10.18
N MET A 348 1.63 18.50 -10.81
CA MET A 348 2.91 19.13 -10.51
C MET A 348 2.78 19.88 -9.18
N SER A 349 3.15 19.22 -8.08
CA SER A 349 3.36 19.93 -6.81
C SER A 349 4.65 20.74 -6.92
N PHE A 350 4.55 22.06 -7.07
CA PHE A 350 5.69 22.93 -6.85
C PHE A 350 5.93 23.00 -5.34
N GLN A 351 6.74 22.07 -4.83
CA GLN A 351 7.19 22.15 -3.43
C GLN A 351 7.96 23.46 -3.27
N ASP A 352 7.56 24.28 -2.30
CA ASP A 352 8.28 25.49 -1.96
C ASP A 352 9.63 25.12 -1.30
N GLN A 353 10.69 25.08 -2.11
CA GLN A 353 12.05 24.76 -1.66
C GLN A 353 12.72 25.92 -0.91
N SER A 354 12.05 27.07 -0.72
CA SER A 354 12.65 28.27 -0.14
C SER A 354 13.31 28.02 1.21
N LEU A 355 12.71 27.20 2.07
CA LEU A 355 13.29 26.86 3.37
C LEU A 355 14.54 25.98 3.22
N LYS A 356 14.51 24.98 2.33
CA LYS A 356 15.66 24.10 2.07
C LYS A 356 16.83 24.90 1.48
N GLU A 357 16.55 25.80 0.55
CA GLU A 357 17.53 26.72 -0.03
C GLU A 357 18.10 27.68 1.02
N ALA A 358 17.24 28.28 1.85
CA ALA A 358 17.67 29.16 2.94
C ALA A 358 18.56 28.44 3.95
N LEU A 359 18.26 27.18 4.29
CA LEU A 359 19.10 26.35 5.15
C LEU A 359 20.47 26.09 4.51
N GLY A 360 20.50 25.75 3.22
CA GLY A 360 21.73 25.52 2.46
C GLY A 360 22.66 26.73 2.47
N LEU A 361 22.09 27.91 2.20
CA LEU A 361 22.81 29.18 2.20
C LEU A 361 23.28 29.58 3.61
N SER A 362 22.39 29.53 4.60
CA SER A 362 22.66 30.03 5.95
C SER A 362 23.64 29.15 6.73
N LEU A 363 23.60 27.83 6.52
CA LEU A 363 24.47 26.87 7.20
C LEU A 363 25.70 26.48 6.36
N ASN A 364 25.89 27.10 5.20
CA ASN A 364 26.98 26.82 4.26
C ASN A 364 27.13 25.32 3.93
N ILE A 365 26.00 24.64 3.68
CA ILE A 365 25.97 23.21 3.40
C ILE A 365 26.12 22.99 1.89
N GLN A 366 27.29 22.51 1.48
CA GLN A 366 27.58 22.22 0.06
C GLN A 366 27.16 20.81 -0.38
N SER A 367 27.02 19.86 0.56
CA SER A 367 26.64 18.48 0.25
C SER A 367 25.12 18.33 0.14
N PRO A 368 24.56 17.87 -1.00
CA PRO A 368 23.12 17.67 -1.16
C PRO A 368 22.53 16.65 -0.18
N LYS A 369 23.29 15.61 0.17
CA LYS A 369 22.87 14.58 1.14
C LYS A 369 22.74 15.21 2.54
N LYS A 370 23.76 15.94 2.98
CA LYS A 370 23.75 16.65 4.26
C LYS A 370 22.66 17.72 4.32
N LEU A 371 22.43 18.44 3.22
CA LEU A 371 21.37 19.45 3.16
C LEU A 371 19.99 18.82 3.31
N THR A 372 19.76 17.67 2.68
CA THR A 372 18.49 16.94 2.78
C THR A 372 18.28 16.44 4.20
N GLU A 373 19.29 15.84 4.83
CA GLU A 373 19.24 15.39 6.23
C GLU A 373 18.93 16.55 7.20
N VAL A 374 19.61 17.69 7.06
CA VAL A 374 19.37 18.87 7.91
C VAL A 374 17.97 19.43 7.68
N ALA A 375 17.55 19.54 6.41
CA ALA A 375 16.22 20.02 6.08
C ALA A 375 15.13 19.11 6.66
N GLU A 376 15.25 17.79 6.52
CA GLU A 376 14.28 16.83 7.08
C GLU A 376 14.17 16.95 8.60
N ASN A 377 15.28 17.10 9.30
CA ASN A 377 15.29 17.30 10.76
C ASN A 377 14.62 18.63 11.16
N VAL A 378 14.88 19.71 10.42
CA VAL A 378 14.25 21.02 10.65
C VAL A 378 12.75 20.97 10.37
N PHE A 379 12.34 20.41 9.22
CA PHE A 379 10.93 20.24 8.87
C PHE A 379 10.20 19.41 9.92
N SER A 380 10.76 18.28 10.34
CA SER A 380 10.16 17.41 11.36
C SER A 380 9.96 18.14 12.68
N SER A 381 10.96 18.92 13.11
CA SER A 381 10.90 19.71 14.35
C SER A 381 9.83 20.81 14.29
N LEU A 382 9.75 21.53 13.18
CA LEU A 382 8.76 22.59 12.97
C LEU A 382 7.35 22.03 12.86
N LEU A 383 7.20 20.89 12.17
CA LEU A 383 5.92 20.20 12.02
C LEU A 383 5.39 19.74 13.38
N LEU A 384 6.25 19.14 14.20
CA LEU A 384 5.92 18.75 15.57
C LEU A 384 5.53 19.95 16.43
N TYR A 385 6.25 21.08 16.32
CA TYR A 385 5.89 22.30 17.02
C TYR A 385 4.48 22.78 16.63
N GLY A 386 4.18 22.87 15.32
CA GLY A 386 2.87 23.26 14.81
C GLY A 386 1.75 22.36 15.35
N ILE A 387 1.96 21.04 15.34
CA ILE A 387 1.01 20.05 15.88
C ILE A 387 0.77 20.27 17.37
N LYS A 388 1.83 20.46 18.16
CA LYS A 388 1.71 20.67 19.61
C LYS A 388 0.91 21.93 19.94
N GLN A 389 1.12 23.01 19.20
CA GLN A 389 0.32 24.23 19.34
C GLN A 389 -1.11 24.05 18.82
N GLY A 390 -1.34 23.14 17.87
CA GLY A 390 -2.61 22.99 17.16
C GLY A 390 -2.79 24.04 16.06
N ASP A 391 -1.69 24.55 15.50
CA ASP A 391 -1.71 25.55 14.43
C ASP A 391 -1.74 24.86 13.06
N GLU A 392 -2.96 24.68 12.54
CA GLU A 392 -3.18 24.07 11.22
C GLU A 392 -2.49 24.85 10.09
N GLY A 393 -2.42 26.18 10.21
CA GLY A 393 -1.85 27.04 9.19
C GLY A 393 -0.35 26.80 9.02
N ILE A 394 0.37 26.68 10.14
CA ILE A 394 1.79 26.31 10.13
C ILE A 394 1.98 24.90 9.56
N VAL A 395 1.16 23.94 10.01
CA VAL A 395 1.26 22.54 9.56
C VAL A 395 1.06 22.43 8.05
N ARG A 396 -0.02 23.00 7.50
CA ARG A 396 -0.29 23.00 6.05
C ARG A 396 0.85 23.63 5.26
N LYS A 397 1.33 24.79 5.69
CA LYS A 397 2.44 25.49 5.00
C LYS A 397 3.72 24.66 4.97
N LEU A 398 4.05 23.95 6.05
CA LEU A 398 5.22 23.07 6.11
C LEU A 398 5.07 21.86 5.18
N LEU A 399 3.87 21.28 5.10
CA LEU A 399 3.57 20.19 4.16
C LEU A 399 3.68 20.66 2.71
N ASP A 400 3.18 21.86 2.39
CA ASP A 400 3.32 22.49 1.06
C ASP A 400 4.80 22.75 0.68
N MET A 401 5.65 23.02 1.68
CA MET A 401 7.11 23.15 1.54
C MET A 401 7.85 21.81 1.42
N GLY A 402 7.13 20.68 1.41
CA GLY A 402 7.70 19.35 1.23
C GLY A 402 8.09 18.63 2.53
N ALA A 403 7.58 19.04 3.69
CA ALA A 403 7.74 18.27 4.91
C ALA A 403 7.12 16.86 4.75
N ASP A 404 7.83 15.83 5.20
CA ASP A 404 7.30 14.47 5.17
C ASP A 404 6.26 14.26 6.28
N VAL A 405 5.00 14.15 5.89
CA VAL A 405 3.86 13.87 6.81
C VAL A 405 4.04 12.58 7.62
N ASN A 406 4.88 11.65 7.16
CA ASN A 406 5.18 10.38 7.81
C ASN A 406 6.61 10.33 8.38
N ALA A 407 7.26 11.48 8.59
CA ALA A 407 8.59 11.52 9.19
C ALA A 407 8.59 10.81 10.55
N GLU A 408 9.55 9.92 10.77
CA GLU A 408 9.69 9.18 12.03
C GLU A 408 10.75 9.83 12.90
N ASP A 409 10.48 9.94 14.20
CA ASP A 409 11.49 10.32 15.19
C ASP A 409 12.39 9.11 15.58
N SER A 410 13.25 9.31 16.57
CA SER A 410 14.13 8.24 17.07
C SER A 410 13.39 7.06 17.69
N GLU A 411 12.10 7.18 18.01
CA GLU A 411 11.27 6.11 18.56
C GLU A 411 10.30 5.52 17.51
N GLY A 412 10.38 5.97 16.26
CA GLY A 412 9.47 5.57 15.18
C GLY A 412 8.10 6.25 15.25
N LYS A 413 7.96 7.33 16.04
CA LYS A 413 6.70 8.09 16.10
C LYS A 413 6.60 9.02 14.92
N THR A 414 5.41 9.05 14.32
CA THR A 414 5.05 9.94 13.22
C THR A 414 4.29 11.17 13.71
N PRO A 415 4.20 12.25 12.91
CA PRO A 415 3.31 13.39 13.18
C PRO A 415 1.89 12.99 13.61
N LEU A 416 1.36 11.92 13.03
CA LEU A 416 0.03 11.40 13.39
C LEU A 416 -0.02 10.85 14.81
N HIS A 417 1.00 10.11 15.26
CA HIS A 417 1.11 9.67 16.66
C HIS A 417 1.10 10.87 17.62
N GLU A 418 1.86 11.92 17.30
CA GLU A 418 1.97 13.10 18.14
C GLU A 418 0.67 13.92 18.16
N ALA A 419 0.01 14.11 17.02
CA ALA A 419 -1.29 14.78 16.94
C ALA A 419 -2.35 14.07 17.79
N ILE A 420 -2.37 12.73 17.74
CA ILE A 420 -3.23 11.91 18.59
C ILE A 420 -2.83 12.09 20.05
N LEU A 421 -1.53 11.96 20.39
CA LEU A 421 -1.02 12.08 21.75
C LEU A 421 -1.40 13.41 22.40
N TYR A 422 -1.41 14.52 21.65
CA TYR A 422 -1.81 15.85 22.14
C TYR A 422 -3.33 16.10 22.09
N GLY A 423 -4.14 15.18 21.55
CA GLY A 423 -5.59 15.34 21.46
C GLY A 423 -6.04 16.38 20.44
N LYS A 424 -5.29 16.56 19.35
CA LYS A 424 -5.54 17.60 18.33
C LYS A 424 -6.32 17.01 17.14
N HIS A 425 -7.65 16.94 17.24
CA HIS A 425 -8.51 16.35 16.20
C HIS A 425 -8.32 16.99 14.82
N ASP A 426 -8.26 18.32 14.76
CA ASP A 426 -8.11 19.04 13.48
C ASP A 426 -6.75 18.74 12.83
N MET A 427 -5.71 18.51 13.65
CA MET A 427 -4.38 18.11 13.15
C MET A 427 -4.41 16.67 12.62
N VAL A 428 -5.14 15.77 13.28
CA VAL A 428 -5.34 14.40 12.78
C VAL A 428 -6.01 14.43 11.41
N GLU A 429 -7.10 15.19 11.25
CA GLU A 429 -7.80 15.32 9.97
C GLU A 429 -6.91 15.99 8.89
N CYS A 430 -6.15 17.03 9.25
CA CYS A 430 -5.20 17.69 8.36
C CYS A 430 -4.08 16.73 7.91
N LEU A 431 -3.48 15.96 8.81
CA LEU A 431 -2.41 15.03 8.47
C LEU A 431 -2.91 13.88 7.58
N LEU A 432 -4.08 13.31 7.89
CA LEU A 432 -4.69 12.22 7.10
C LEU A 432 -5.03 12.69 5.67
N THR A 433 -5.58 13.90 5.52
CA THR A 433 -5.87 14.49 4.21
C THR A 433 -4.62 14.90 3.41
N ASN A 434 -3.45 14.86 4.05
CA ASN A 434 -2.15 15.07 3.41
C ASN A 434 -1.31 13.77 3.29
N GLY A 435 -1.94 12.61 3.51
CA GLY A 435 -1.31 11.30 3.28
C GLY A 435 -0.54 10.72 4.45
N ALA A 436 -0.91 11.10 5.69
CA ALA A 436 -0.47 10.39 6.87
C ALA A 436 -0.96 8.93 6.84
N ASN A 437 -0.06 7.99 7.01
CA ASN A 437 -0.36 6.56 6.95
C ASN A 437 -0.64 6.02 8.36
N VAL A 438 -1.82 5.41 8.52
CA VAL A 438 -2.31 4.85 9.80
C VAL A 438 -1.66 3.53 10.20
N HIS A 439 -0.81 2.94 9.34
CA HIS A 439 -0.17 1.65 9.57
C HIS A 439 1.27 1.74 10.07
N PHE A 440 1.85 2.94 10.18
CA PHE A 440 3.18 3.11 10.78
C PHE A 440 3.18 2.61 12.21
N LYS A 441 4.26 1.96 12.62
CA LYS A 441 4.44 1.45 13.98
C LYS A 441 5.66 2.11 14.61
N THR A 442 5.57 2.45 15.89
CA THR A 442 6.74 2.83 16.68
C THR A 442 7.69 1.65 16.82
N ARG A 443 8.90 1.89 17.37
CA ARG A 443 9.85 0.82 17.70
C ARG A 443 9.31 -0.22 18.69
N ASN A 444 8.28 0.14 19.46
CA ASN A 444 7.57 -0.76 20.36
C ASN A 444 6.39 -1.48 19.69
N GLY A 445 6.19 -1.29 18.38
CA GLY A 445 5.10 -1.93 17.63
C GLY A 445 3.75 -1.22 17.75
N GLU A 446 3.68 -0.04 18.37
CA GLU A 446 2.44 0.71 18.56
C GLU A 446 2.05 1.44 17.27
N CYS A 447 0.85 1.20 16.76
CA CYS A 447 0.28 1.99 15.67
C CYS A 447 -0.53 3.19 16.19
N PRO A 448 -0.87 4.19 15.34
CA PRO A 448 -1.67 5.35 15.74
C PRO A 448 -2.98 4.99 16.45
N LEU A 449 -3.62 3.89 16.05
CA LEU A 449 -4.86 3.41 16.67
C LEU A 449 -4.66 3.00 18.14
N ILE A 450 -3.53 2.37 18.48
CA ILE A 450 -3.17 2.05 19.88
C ILE A 450 -3.03 3.33 20.70
N THR A 451 -2.36 4.36 20.17
CA THR A 451 -2.22 5.65 20.85
C THR A 451 -3.59 6.29 21.12
N ALA A 452 -4.54 6.20 20.17
CA ALA A 452 -5.90 6.72 20.35
C ALA A 452 -6.69 5.94 21.42
N VAL A 453 -6.53 4.62 21.47
CA VAL A 453 -7.12 3.75 22.52
C VAL A 453 -6.56 4.08 23.90
N ILE A 454 -5.24 4.29 24.02
CA ILE A 454 -4.60 4.71 25.27
C ILE A 454 -5.14 6.07 25.76
N ARG A 455 -5.62 6.92 24.85
CA ARG A 455 -6.27 8.20 25.18
C ARG A 455 -7.76 8.16 25.46
N GLU A 456 -8.44 7.04 25.17
CA GLU A 456 -9.91 6.90 25.28
C GLU A 456 -10.67 7.89 24.38
N ASP A 457 -10.06 8.30 23.26
CA ASP A 457 -10.64 9.28 22.36
C ASP A 457 -11.44 8.59 21.24
N MET A 458 -12.73 8.36 21.50
CA MET A 458 -13.64 7.68 20.58
C MET A 458 -13.74 8.36 19.21
N ARG A 459 -13.60 9.69 19.16
CA ARG A 459 -13.64 10.44 17.88
C ARG A 459 -12.42 10.11 17.04
N MET A 460 -11.22 10.14 17.64
CA MET A 460 -9.98 9.79 16.93
C MET A 460 -9.98 8.32 16.49
N ILE A 461 -10.41 7.41 17.36
CA ILE A 461 -10.53 5.98 17.03
C ILE A 461 -11.43 5.80 15.80
N SER A 462 -12.60 6.44 15.80
CA SER A 462 -13.55 6.34 14.68
C SER A 462 -12.97 6.90 13.37
N THR A 463 -12.26 8.04 13.42
CA THR A 463 -11.58 8.62 12.25
C THR A 463 -10.47 7.70 11.71
N LEU A 464 -9.64 7.12 12.57
CA LEU A 464 -8.56 6.22 12.15
C LEU A 464 -9.10 4.94 11.51
N ILE A 465 -10.16 4.36 12.07
CA ILE A 465 -10.84 3.19 11.48
C ILE A 465 -11.43 3.52 10.12
N LYS A 466 -11.99 4.73 9.92
CA LYS A 466 -12.46 5.18 8.61
C LYS A 466 -11.34 5.21 7.57
N CYS A 467 -10.10 5.48 7.97
CA CYS A 467 -8.91 5.37 7.11
C CYS A 467 -8.33 3.95 7.01
N GLY A 468 -8.95 2.94 7.63
CA GLY A 468 -8.51 1.55 7.59
C GLY A 468 -7.53 1.14 8.68
N ALA A 469 -7.34 1.94 9.74
CA ALA A 469 -6.56 1.51 10.89
C ALA A 469 -7.22 0.29 11.57
N HIS A 470 -6.42 -0.69 11.96
CA HIS A 470 -6.89 -1.91 12.60
C HIS A 470 -5.86 -2.43 13.62
N LEU A 471 -6.30 -3.24 14.57
CA LEU A 471 -5.46 -3.79 15.65
C LEU A 471 -4.82 -5.14 15.30
N THR A 472 -5.20 -5.77 14.18
CA THR A 472 -4.72 -7.10 13.78
C THR A 472 -3.19 -7.21 13.66
N SER A 473 -2.51 -6.11 13.30
CA SER A 473 -1.05 -6.07 13.15
C SER A 473 -0.32 -5.56 14.40
N ALA A 474 -1.06 -5.20 15.47
CA ALA A 474 -0.49 -4.84 16.75
C ALA A 474 -0.09 -6.09 17.53
N ASP A 475 0.89 -5.95 18.42
CA ASP A 475 1.29 -7.04 19.29
C ASP A 475 0.15 -7.43 20.23
N LYS A 476 -0.17 -8.74 20.24
CA LYS A 476 -1.26 -9.30 21.06
C LYS A 476 -0.99 -9.10 22.55
N TYR A 477 0.27 -9.12 22.97
CA TYR A 477 0.64 -8.88 24.38
C TYR A 477 0.40 -7.42 24.77
N THR A 478 0.75 -6.45 23.91
CA THR A 478 0.41 -5.03 24.13
C THR A 478 -1.10 -4.83 24.28
N ILE A 479 -1.91 -5.44 23.40
CA ILE A 479 -3.39 -5.38 23.51
C ILE A 479 -3.86 -5.98 24.83
N ALA A 480 -3.35 -7.15 25.19
CA ALA A 480 -3.66 -7.84 26.45
C ALA A 480 -3.29 -6.99 27.67
N GLU A 481 -2.14 -6.31 27.65
CA GLU A 481 -1.69 -5.43 28.72
C GLU A 481 -2.62 -4.23 28.90
N ILE A 482 -2.94 -3.53 27.81
CA ILE A 482 -3.87 -2.37 27.83
C ILE A 482 -5.24 -2.82 28.35
N MET A 483 -5.74 -3.95 27.86
CA MET A 483 -7.04 -4.50 28.26
C MET A 483 -7.04 -4.94 29.72
N ASN A 484 -6.01 -5.65 30.17
CA ASN A 484 -5.87 -6.05 31.57
C ASN A 484 -5.72 -4.85 32.51
N SER A 485 -5.05 -3.78 32.07
CA SER A 485 -4.97 -2.52 32.81
C SER A 485 -6.34 -1.85 32.94
N ALA A 486 -7.11 -1.80 31.85
CA ALA A 486 -8.50 -1.31 31.85
C ALA A 486 -9.37 -2.10 32.84
N VAL A 487 -9.28 -3.43 32.80
CA VAL A 487 -10.00 -4.31 33.73
C VAL A 487 -9.56 -4.05 35.17
N LYS A 488 -8.26 -4.07 35.48
CA LYS A 488 -7.72 -3.84 36.84
C LYS A 488 -8.22 -2.53 37.45
N THR A 489 -8.25 -1.46 36.65
CA THR A 489 -8.71 -0.13 37.06
C THR A 489 -10.24 0.00 37.09
N GLY A 490 -10.96 -0.87 36.40
CA GLY A 490 -12.41 -0.80 36.23
C GLY A 490 -12.86 0.22 35.18
N SER A 491 -11.97 0.64 34.26
CA SER A 491 -12.31 1.61 33.21
C SER A 491 -13.12 0.95 32.10
N ILE A 492 -14.44 1.09 32.15
CA ILE A 492 -15.34 0.65 31.07
C ILE A 492 -15.13 1.49 29.81
N ALA A 493 -14.84 2.78 29.93
CA ALA A 493 -14.56 3.66 28.80
C ALA A 493 -13.36 3.19 27.96
N LYS A 494 -12.30 2.69 28.60
CA LYS A 494 -11.16 2.07 27.90
C LYS A 494 -11.56 0.75 27.21
N LEU A 495 -12.38 -0.08 27.85
CA LEU A 495 -12.90 -1.30 27.24
C LEU A 495 -13.80 -1.00 26.03
N GLU A 496 -14.60 0.07 26.09
CA GLU A 496 -15.39 0.57 24.96
C GLU A 496 -14.48 1.10 23.84
N SER A 497 -13.37 1.75 24.17
CA SER A 497 -12.38 2.21 23.19
C SER A 497 -11.71 1.02 22.48
N LEU A 498 -11.34 -0.02 23.22
CA LEU A 498 -10.80 -1.28 22.67
C LEU A 498 -11.82 -1.98 21.78
N LYS A 499 -13.09 -2.04 22.22
CA LYS A 499 -14.19 -2.56 21.41
C LYS A 499 -14.32 -1.79 20.10
N LEU A 500 -14.36 -0.46 20.17
CA LEU A 500 -14.51 0.39 18.99
C LEU A 500 -13.35 0.17 18.01
N ALA A 501 -12.13 0.01 18.52
CA ALA A 501 -10.93 -0.31 17.75
C ALA A 501 -10.89 -1.75 17.18
N GLY A 502 -11.90 -2.59 17.46
CA GLY A 502 -11.99 -3.96 16.96
C GLY A 502 -11.14 -4.97 17.72
N ALA A 503 -10.79 -4.71 18.99
CA ALA A 503 -10.03 -5.66 19.79
C ALA A 503 -10.84 -6.93 20.09
N THR A 504 -10.16 -8.07 20.11
CA THR A 504 -10.72 -9.33 20.62
C THR A 504 -10.55 -9.40 22.14
N PHE A 505 -11.56 -9.89 22.85
CA PHE A 505 -11.58 -9.92 24.32
C PHE A 505 -11.05 -11.22 24.95
N ASP A 506 -10.56 -12.15 24.11
CA ASP A 506 -9.90 -13.40 24.53
C ASP A 506 -8.38 -13.36 24.34
N VAL A 507 -7.80 -12.16 24.29
CA VAL A 507 -6.34 -11.98 24.29
C VAL A 507 -5.73 -12.61 25.53
N LEU A 508 -4.59 -13.26 25.38
CA LEU A 508 -3.95 -14.01 26.45
C LEU A 508 -2.74 -13.25 26.97
N ASP A 509 -2.58 -13.19 28.29
CA ASP A 509 -1.33 -12.75 28.91
C ASP A 509 -0.30 -13.89 29.00
N GLU A 510 0.86 -13.61 29.58
CA GLU A 510 1.96 -14.59 29.76
C GLU A 510 1.56 -15.84 30.56
N LEU A 511 0.49 -15.77 31.35
CA LEU A 511 -0.06 -16.88 32.14
C LEU A 511 -1.22 -17.58 31.42
N ARG A 512 -1.44 -17.28 30.14
CA ARG A 512 -2.62 -17.69 29.35
C ARG A 512 -3.94 -17.30 30.04
N GLN A 513 -3.95 -16.19 30.77
CA GLN A 513 -5.19 -15.68 31.36
C GLN A 513 -5.87 -14.74 30.38
N THR A 514 -7.18 -14.93 30.21
CA THR A 514 -8.04 -13.97 29.51
C THR A 514 -8.32 -12.74 30.39
N PRO A 515 -8.72 -11.60 29.81
CA PRO A 515 -9.23 -10.44 30.54
C PRO A 515 -10.32 -10.79 31.56
N LEU A 516 -11.14 -11.80 31.27
CA LEU A 516 -12.19 -12.26 32.18
C LEU A 516 -11.62 -12.91 33.44
N HIS A 517 -10.53 -13.68 33.34
CA HIS A 517 -9.78 -14.11 34.53
C HIS A 517 -9.34 -12.89 35.35
N LYS A 518 -8.83 -11.85 34.69
CA LYS A 518 -8.36 -10.64 35.37
C LYS A 518 -9.49 -9.90 36.08
N ALA A 519 -10.67 -9.83 35.48
CA ALA A 519 -11.84 -9.21 36.10
C ALA A 519 -12.24 -9.95 37.39
N VAL A 520 -12.23 -11.29 37.32
CA VAL A 520 -12.49 -12.16 38.47
C VAL A 520 -11.38 -12.09 39.51
N LEU A 521 -10.11 -11.88 39.16
CA LEU A 521 -9.00 -11.76 40.12
C LEU A 521 -8.94 -10.37 40.78
N CYS A 522 -9.33 -9.31 40.06
CA CYS A 522 -9.29 -7.92 40.55
C CYS A 522 -10.61 -7.40 41.15
N ASN A 523 -11.67 -8.21 41.11
CA ASN A 523 -12.98 -7.98 41.75
C ASN A 523 -13.75 -6.87 41.06
N ARG A 524 -13.79 -6.95 39.73
CA ARG A 524 -14.39 -5.96 38.83
C ARG A 524 -15.60 -6.57 38.12
N PRO A 525 -16.75 -6.70 38.80
CA PRO A 525 -17.92 -7.38 38.25
C PRO A 525 -18.48 -6.65 37.01
N GLU A 526 -18.45 -5.33 36.98
CA GLU A 526 -18.91 -4.54 35.83
C GLU A 526 -18.05 -4.80 34.59
N ALA A 527 -16.73 -4.92 34.76
CA ALA A 527 -15.82 -5.27 33.67
C ALA A 527 -16.06 -6.70 33.19
N ALA A 528 -16.30 -7.66 34.09
CA ALA A 528 -16.63 -9.03 33.69
C ALA A 528 -17.95 -9.11 32.91
N VAL A 529 -18.99 -8.39 33.34
CA VAL A 529 -20.27 -8.30 32.61
C VAL A 529 -20.05 -7.69 31.22
N PHE A 530 -19.24 -6.63 31.12
CA PHE A 530 -18.88 -6.06 29.82
C PHE A 530 -18.20 -7.11 28.93
N LEU A 531 -17.16 -7.79 29.42
CA LEU A 531 -16.40 -8.78 28.67
C LEU A 531 -17.28 -9.94 28.18
N LEU A 532 -18.16 -10.46 29.04
CA LEU A 532 -19.11 -11.51 28.67
C LEU A 532 -20.11 -11.04 27.60
N ARG A 533 -20.59 -9.78 27.69
CA ARG A 533 -21.47 -9.20 26.68
C ARG A 533 -20.79 -9.10 25.32
N GLU A 534 -19.48 -8.87 25.30
CA GLU A 534 -18.67 -8.80 24.08
C GLU A 534 -18.11 -10.18 23.66
N GLY A 535 -18.61 -11.27 24.26
CA GLY A 535 -18.36 -12.64 23.81
C GLY A 535 -17.11 -13.31 24.35
N ALA A 536 -16.52 -12.79 25.44
CA ALA A 536 -15.35 -13.42 26.06
C ALA A 536 -15.66 -14.85 26.54
N ASP A 537 -14.71 -15.76 26.33
CA ASP A 537 -14.83 -17.17 26.70
C ASP A 537 -14.75 -17.34 28.24
N LYS A 538 -15.88 -17.74 28.83
CA LYS A 538 -16.01 -18.00 30.27
C LYS A 538 -15.41 -19.33 30.72
N ASP A 539 -15.17 -20.24 29.78
CA ASP A 539 -14.69 -21.61 30.04
C ASP A 539 -13.19 -21.77 29.73
N PHE A 540 -12.53 -20.71 29.22
CA PHE A 540 -11.10 -20.73 28.91
C PHE A 540 -10.28 -21.08 30.14
N LYS A 541 -9.30 -21.98 30.00
CA LYS A 541 -8.43 -22.43 31.09
C LYS A 541 -7.02 -21.86 30.97
N ASP A 542 -6.52 -21.30 32.06
CA ASP A 542 -5.16 -20.79 32.15
C ASP A 542 -4.10 -21.91 32.22
N ILE A 543 -2.82 -21.55 32.37
CA ILE A 543 -1.72 -22.53 32.49
C ILE A 543 -1.86 -23.50 33.68
N LEU A 544 -2.66 -23.14 34.69
CA LEU A 544 -2.92 -23.97 35.88
C LEU A 544 -4.20 -24.81 35.71
N GLY A 545 -4.86 -24.72 34.55
CA GLY A 545 -6.10 -25.44 34.26
C GLY A 545 -7.34 -24.84 34.91
N ASN A 546 -7.27 -23.62 35.44
CA ASN A 546 -8.40 -22.94 36.10
C ASN A 546 -9.11 -22.01 35.11
N SER A 547 -10.43 -22.01 35.16
CA SER A 547 -11.31 -21.06 34.48
C SER A 547 -11.56 -19.80 35.33
N PRO A 548 -12.11 -18.72 34.75
CA PRO A 548 -12.63 -17.60 35.52
C PRO A 548 -13.63 -18.03 36.61
N ALA A 549 -14.51 -19.00 36.32
CA ALA A 549 -15.46 -19.53 37.30
C ALA A 549 -14.75 -20.23 38.48
N ASP A 550 -13.70 -21.01 38.21
CA ASP A 550 -12.91 -21.67 39.26
C ASP A 550 -12.28 -20.66 40.21
N TYR A 551 -11.73 -19.56 39.69
CA TYR A 551 -11.20 -18.47 40.51
C TYR A 551 -12.29 -17.76 41.30
N ALA A 552 -13.47 -17.55 40.73
CA ALA A 552 -14.61 -16.94 41.43
C ALA A 552 -15.03 -17.78 42.64
N MET A 553 -15.09 -19.11 42.50
CA MET A 553 -15.38 -20.04 43.60
C MET A 553 -14.26 -20.05 44.65
N LYS A 554 -13.00 -20.21 44.23
CA LYS A 554 -11.83 -20.25 45.13
C LYS A 554 -11.68 -18.97 45.96
N LEU A 555 -12.01 -17.82 45.38
CA LEU A 555 -11.92 -16.51 46.02
C LEU A 555 -13.24 -16.06 46.67
N ASN A 556 -14.27 -16.90 46.68
CA ASN A 556 -15.61 -16.63 47.24
C ASN A 556 -16.28 -15.34 46.71
N ARG A 557 -16.18 -15.10 45.40
CA ARG A 557 -16.71 -13.90 44.74
C ARG A 557 -18.13 -14.13 44.23
N ARG A 558 -19.10 -14.07 45.14
CA ARG A 558 -20.52 -14.40 44.90
C ARG A 558 -21.15 -13.70 43.70
N SER A 559 -20.79 -12.43 43.46
CA SER A 559 -21.31 -11.65 42.33
C SER A 559 -20.94 -12.23 40.96
N PHE A 560 -19.82 -12.94 40.86
CA PHE A 560 -19.36 -13.55 39.61
C PHE A 560 -19.91 -14.96 39.43
N ILE A 561 -20.03 -15.72 40.52
CA ILE A 561 -20.55 -17.09 40.48
C ILE A 561 -21.91 -17.10 39.77
N THR A 562 -22.79 -16.15 40.10
CA THR A 562 -24.15 -16.08 39.53
C THR A 562 -24.20 -15.92 38.02
N PHE A 563 -23.17 -15.40 37.35
CA PHE A 563 -23.19 -15.22 35.88
C PHE A 563 -22.08 -15.97 35.14
N LEU A 564 -21.16 -16.63 35.86
CA LEU A 564 -20.12 -17.46 35.25
C LEU A 564 -20.48 -18.96 35.28
N THR A 565 -21.37 -19.39 36.17
CA THR A 565 -21.77 -20.82 36.27
C THR A 565 -23.10 -21.14 35.60
N ASP A 566 -23.89 -20.11 35.29
CA ASP A 566 -25.05 -20.18 34.39
C ASP A 566 -24.53 -20.14 32.94
#